data_AF-A0A9D9KUR0-F1
#
_entry.id   AF-A0A9D9KUR0-F1
#
_cell.length_a   1.000
_cell.length_b   1.000
_cell.length_c   1.000
_cell.angle_alpha   90.00
_cell.angle_beta   90.00
_cell.angle_gamma   90.00
#
_symmetry.space_group_name_H-M   'P 1'
#
loop_
_entity.id
_entity.type
_entity.pdbx_description
1 polymer ?
#
loop_
_entity_poly.entity_id
_entity_poly.type
_entity_poly.pdbx_seq_one_letter_code
_entity_poly.pdbx_strand_id
1 'polypeptide(L)'
;HHHHHHEDGEECSCGHHHHHADEVFTSIGIETVRKFGENEMKDILSDLTNTEKYGTVIRAKGIVPATDGRWIHFDYVPDEYEVRFGSADVTGRIVVIGTELNKEELTKTFKKQ
;
A
#
# COMPACT_ATOMS: atom_id res chain seq x y z
N HIS A 1 -9.60 -61.17 -8.73
CA HIS A 1 -10.30 -61.20 -7.43
C HIS A 1 -9.62 -60.17 -6.54
N HIS A 2 -10.39 -59.17 -6.08
CA HIS A 2 -10.12 -58.19 -5.00
C HIS A 2 -9.08 -57.09 -5.26
N HIS A 3 -9.39 -55.79 -5.26
CA HIS A 3 -10.20 -54.86 -4.42
C HIS A 3 -9.31 -54.03 -3.47
N HIS A 4 -9.10 -52.76 -3.84
CA HIS A 4 -9.31 -51.51 -3.10
C HIS A 4 -8.91 -51.32 -1.60
N HIS A 5 -8.20 -50.19 -1.37
CA HIS A 5 -8.47 -49.09 -0.39
C HIS A 5 -7.53 -48.85 0.83
N HIS A 6 -6.99 -47.61 0.86
CA HIS A 6 -6.70 -46.61 1.96
C HIS A 6 -5.92 -47.07 3.21
N GLU A 7 -5.15 -46.27 3.98
CA GLU A 7 -4.84 -44.83 4.04
C GLU A 7 -3.65 -44.63 5.01
N ASP A 8 -3.15 -43.39 5.04
CA ASP A 8 -2.35 -42.73 6.10
C ASP A 8 -0.87 -43.07 6.31
N GLY A 9 -0.05 -42.01 6.24
CA GLY A 9 1.30 -42.01 6.81
C GLY A 9 2.27 -41.12 6.05
N GLU A 10 2.33 -39.85 6.43
CA GLU A 10 3.52 -39.00 6.45
C GLU A 10 4.56 -39.17 5.32
N GLU A 11 4.64 -38.19 4.42
CA GLU A 11 5.85 -37.37 4.34
C GLU A 11 5.64 -36.18 3.41
N CYS A 12 6.01 -35.02 3.93
CA CYS A 12 5.97 -33.73 3.30
C CYS A 12 6.76 -33.72 1.97
N SER A 13 6.06 -33.58 0.86
CA SER A 13 6.67 -33.26 -0.43
C SER A 13 5.84 -32.20 -1.17
N CYS A 14 5.83 -31.00 -0.62
CA CYS A 14 5.77 -29.79 -1.43
C CYS A 14 7.14 -29.14 -1.29
N GLY A 15 8.00 -29.41 -2.27
CA GLY A 15 9.20 -28.64 -2.40
C GLY A 15 8.90 -27.16 -2.59
N HIS A 16 9.99 -26.42 -2.58
CA HIS A 16 10.25 -25.29 -3.43
C HIS A 16 10.52 -23.97 -2.70
N HIS A 17 11.83 -23.71 -2.59
CA HIS A 17 12.51 -22.43 -2.66
C HIS A 17 12.66 -21.66 -1.34
N HIS A 18 13.90 -21.65 -0.85
CA HIS A 18 14.45 -20.55 -0.08
C HIS A 18 14.30 -19.25 -0.87
N HIS A 19 13.16 -18.58 -0.76
CA HIS A 19 13.07 -17.16 -1.04
C HIS A 19 13.43 -16.40 0.24
N HIS A 20 14.72 -16.40 0.60
CA HIS A 20 15.30 -15.21 1.21
C HIS A 20 15.50 -14.19 0.08
N ALA A 21 14.39 -13.74 -0.52
CA ALA A 21 14.38 -12.35 -0.92
C ALA A 21 14.26 -11.64 0.42
N ASP A 22 15.36 -11.10 0.94
CA ASP A 22 15.25 -10.05 1.94
C ASP A 22 14.25 -9.05 1.35
N GLU A 23 13.02 -9.04 1.87
CA GLU A 23 12.04 -8.02 1.52
C GLU A 23 12.60 -6.72 2.12
N VAL A 24 13.59 -6.12 1.45
CA VAL A 24 14.19 -4.86 1.84
C VAL A 24 13.10 -3.81 1.97
N PHE A 25 12.03 -3.95 1.19
CA PHE A 25 10.88 -3.05 1.15
C PHE A 25 9.64 -3.70 1.74
N THR A 26 9.02 -2.99 2.69
CA THR A 26 7.69 -3.25 3.23
C THR A 26 6.64 -2.50 2.41
N SER A 27 5.45 -3.07 2.27
CA SER A 27 4.28 -2.38 1.73
C SER A 27 3.18 -2.19 2.78
N ILE A 28 2.58 -1.01 2.79
CA ILE A 28 1.49 -0.63 3.70
C ILE A 28 0.29 -0.23 2.86
N GLY A 29 -0.77 -1.04 2.93
CA GLY A 29 -2.07 -0.74 2.35
C GLY A 29 -2.95 0.04 3.34
N ILE A 30 -3.57 1.12 2.87
CA ILE A 30 -4.47 1.97 3.65
C ILE A 30 -5.77 2.17 2.89
N GLU A 31 -6.88 1.83 3.53
CA GLU A 31 -8.23 2.13 3.03
C GLU A 31 -8.83 3.31 3.81
N THR A 32 -9.42 4.27 3.10
CA THR A 32 -9.96 5.49 3.69
C THR A 32 -11.20 5.99 2.92
N VAL A 33 -12.17 6.52 3.65
CA VAL A 33 -13.35 7.21 3.10
C VAL A 33 -13.20 8.74 3.18
N ARG A 34 -12.07 9.22 3.72
CA ARG A 34 -11.77 10.64 3.83
C ARG A 34 -11.63 11.26 2.44
N LYS A 35 -12.23 12.44 2.29
CA LYS A 35 -12.08 13.27 1.09
C LYS A 35 -10.86 14.15 1.21
N PHE A 36 -10.12 14.30 0.12
CA PHE A 36 -8.90 15.11 0.06
C PHE A 36 -9.05 16.29 -0.90
N GLY A 37 -8.41 17.41 -0.56
CA GLY A 37 -8.15 18.48 -1.51
C GLY A 37 -6.92 18.18 -2.37
N GLU A 38 -6.83 18.78 -3.57
CA GLU A 38 -5.65 18.62 -4.43
C GLU A 38 -4.38 19.14 -3.75
N ASN A 39 -4.43 20.36 -3.18
CA ASN A 39 -3.29 20.96 -2.49
C ASN A 39 -2.91 20.17 -1.23
N GLU A 40 -3.90 19.73 -0.46
CA GLU A 40 -3.68 18.87 0.71
C GLU A 40 -2.99 17.56 0.32
N MET A 41 -3.38 16.94 -0.80
CA MET A 41 -2.69 15.75 -1.30
C MET A 41 -1.23 16.08 -1.66
N LYS A 42 -0.96 17.19 -2.36
CA LYS A 42 0.42 17.60 -2.69
C LYS A 42 1.27 17.84 -1.44
N ASP A 43 0.69 18.46 -0.40
CA ASP A 43 1.37 18.69 0.87
C ASP A 43 1.70 17.35 1.57
N ILE A 44 0.76 16.41 1.58
CA ILE A 44 1.00 15.05 2.12
C ILE A 44 2.12 14.36 1.34
N LEU A 45 2.08 14.38 0.00
CA LEU A 45 3.10 13.72 -0.83
C LEU A 45 4.48 14.37 -0.63
N SER A 46 4.55 15.69 -0.47
CA SER A 46 5.79 16.37 -0.13
C SER A 46 6.31 16.00 1.26
N ASP A 47 5.44 15.77 2.24
CA ASP A 47 5.83 15.37 3.60
C ASP A 47 6.32 13.92 3.67
N LEU A 48 6.02 13.07 2.68
CA LEU A 48 6.50 11.68 2.62
C LEU A 48 8.03 11.54 2.53
N THR A 49 8.76 12.62 2.20
CA THR A 49 10.23 12.65 2.26
C THR A 49 10.77 12.70 3.69
N ASN A 50 9.92 12.93 4.69
CA ASN A 50 10.31 12.96 6.10
C ASN A 50 10.57 11.55 6.63
N THR A 51 11.82 11.10 6.50
CA THR A 51 12.25 9.76 6.89
C THR A 51 12.13 9.50 8.40
N GLU A 52 12.34 10.50 9.24
CA GLU A 52 12.19 10.36 10.71
C GLU A 52 10.73 10.07 11.11
N LYS A 53 9.77 10.65 10.38
CA LYS A 53 8.33 10.50 10.66
C LYS A 53 7.75 9.22 10.04
N TYR A 54 8.14 8.91 8.80
CA TYR A 54 7.46 7.91 7.99
C TYR A 54 8.29 6.66 7.67
N GLY A 55 9.60 6.68 7.92
CA GLY A 55 10.55 5.75 7.32
C GLY A 55 10.90 6.16 5.88
N THR A 56 11.70 5.35 5.19
CA THR A 56 12.13 5.67 3.82
C THR A 56 11.06 5.25 2.82
N VAL A 57 10.23 6.19 2.37
CA VAL A 57 9.22 5.94 1.33
C VAL A 57 9.85 6.01 -0.05
N ILE A 58 9.76 4.92 -0.82
CA ILE A 58 10.25 4.85 -2.21
C ILE A 58 9.15 4.93 -3.26
N ARG A 59 7.90 4.62 -2.88
CA ARG A 59 6.74 4.75 -3.77
C ARG A 59 5.48 4.91 -2.95
N ALA A 60 4.59 5.79 -3.38
CA ALA A 60 3.23 5.82 -2.88
C ALA A 60 2.26 6.01 -4.04
N LYS A 61 1.15 5.28 -4.02
CA LYS A 61 0.09 5.39 -5.02
C LYS A 61 -1.24 5.36 -4.32
N GLY A 62 -2.20 6.10 -4.85
CA GLY A 62 -3.54 5.98 -4.35
C GLY A 62 -4.59 6.55 -5.27
N ILE A 63 -5.81 6.07 -5.04
CA ILE A 63 -7.05 6.55 -5.64
C ILE A 63 -7.95 6.89 -4.45
N VAL A 64 -8.24 8.18 -4.25
CA VAL A 64 -8.99 8.66 -3.09
C VAL A 64 -10.09 9.66 -3.50
N PRO A 65 -11.20 9.73 -2.76
CA PRO A 65 -12.26 10.67 -3.10
C PRO A 65 -11.78 12.12 -2.89
N ALA A 66 -12.15 13.02 -3.79
CA ALA A 66 -11.84 14.43 -3.69
C ALA A 66 -12.98 15.22 -3.01
N THR A 67 -12.66 16.38 -2.46
CA THR A 67 -13.67 17.27 -1.84
C THR A 67 -14.68 17.85 -2.84
N ASP A 68 -14.31 17.95 -4.11
CA ASP A 68 -15.13 18.47 -5.21
C ASP A 68 -16.03 17.40 -5.88
N GLY A 69 -16.04 16.17 -5.36
CA GLY A 69 -16.83 15.06 -5.89
C GLY A 69 -16.16 14.25 -7.00
N ARG A 70 -14.96 14.64 -7.44
CA ARG A 70 -14.09 13.81 -8.31
C ARG A 70 -13.27 12.83 -7.48
N TRP A 71 -12.32 12.16 -8.13
CA TRP A 71 -11.37 11.26 -7.50
C TRP A 71 -9.95 11.68 -7.84
N ILE A 72 -9.09 11.72 -6.82
CA ILE A 72 -7.67 12.01 -6.96
C ILE A 72 -6.93 10.69 -7.17
N HIS A 73 -6.18 10.63 -8.25
CA HIS A 73 -5.21 9.59 -8.55
C HIS A 73 -3.82 10.19 -8.35
N PHE A 74 -3.03 9.62 -7.45
CA PHE A 74 -1.67 10.08 -7.23
C PHE A 74 -0.63 8.97 -7.42
N ASP A 75 0.54 9.37 -7.86
CA ASP A 75 1.76 8.58 -7.90
C ASP A 75 2.88 9.43 -7.30
N TYR A 76 3.68 8.84 -6.43
CA TYR A 76 4.80 9.45 -5.76
C TYR A 76 6.00 8.51 -5.86
N VAL A 77 7.15 9.10 -6.14
CA VAL A 77 8.49 8.57 -5.92
C VAL A 77 9.30 9.66 -5.21
N PRO A 78 10.45 9.35 -4.59
CA PRO A 78 11.35 10.38 -4.10
C PRO A 78 11.60 11.44 -5.18
N ASP A 79 11.55 12.71 -4.78
CA ASP A 79 11.75 13.91 -5.61
C ASP A 79 10.67 14.24 -6.65
N GLU A 80 9.73 13.34 -6.96
CA GLU A 80 8.69 13.57 -7.97
C GLU A 80 7.32 13.02 -7.57
N TYR A 81 6.27 13.81 -7.79
CA TYR A 81 4.90 13.35 -7.64
C TYR A 81 3.96 13.89 -8.72
N GLU A 82 2.92 13.13 -9.00
CA GLU A 82 1.86 13.48 -9.93
C GLU A 82 0.51 13.35 -9.24
N VAL A 83 -0.34 14.39 -9.35
CA VAL A 83 -1.71 14.39 -8.87
C VAL A 83 -2.64 14.63 -10.05
N ARG A 84 -3.56 13.69 -10.29
CA ARG A 84 -4.51 13.71 -11.40
C ARG A 84 -5.94 13.52 -10.89
N PHE A 85 -6.91 13.93 -11.71
CA PHE A 85 -8.30 13.56 -11.51
C PHE A 85 -8.69 12.42 -12.43
N GLY A 86 -9.40 11.43 -11.90
CA GLY A 86 -9.79 10.22 -12.62
C GLY A 86 -11.22 9.76 -12.36
N SER A 87 -11.53 8.59 -12.89
CA SER A 87 -12.82 7.92 -12.72
C SER A 87 -13.09 7.59 -11.25
N ALA A 88 -14.37 7.57 -10.89
CA ALA A 88 -14.77 7.19 -9.54
C ALA A 88 -14.48 5.73 -9.21
N ASP A 89 -14.13 5.48 -7.94
CA ASP A 89 -13.96 4.15 -7.34
C ASP A 89 -15.00 3.97 -6.20
N VAL A 90 -15.00 2.83 -5.52
CA VAL A 90 -15.92 2.52 -4.42
C VAL A 90 -15.39 3.01 -3.08
N THR A 91 -14.07 2.91 -2.86
CA THR A 91 -13.41 3.34 -1.61
C THR A 91 -12.00 3.84 -1.89
N GLY A 92 -11.52 4.77 -1.05
CA GLY A 92 -10.17 5.30 -1.16
C GLY A 92 -9.14 4.24 -0.79
N ARG A 93 -8.18 3.98 -1.67
CA ARG A 93 -7.11 2.98 -1.48
C ARG A 93 -5.76 3.60 -1.75
N ILE A 94 -4.83 3.36 -0.84
CA ILE A 94 -3.46 3.86 -0.90
C ILE A 94 -2.52 2.69 -0.62
N VAL A 95 -1.42 2.63 -1.35
CA VAL A 95 -0.29 1.74 -1.08
C VAL A 95 0.97 2.58 -0.93
N VAL A 96 1.72 2.34 0.14
CA VAL A 96 3.02 2.97 0.42
C VAL A 96 4.05 1.87 0.50
N ILE A 97 5.17 2.02 -0.22
CA ILE A 97 6.27 1.06 -0.28
C ILE A 97 7.55 1.75 0.16
N GLY A 98 8.35 1.09 0.98
CA GLY A 98 9.54 1.67 1.59
C GLY A 98 10.21 0.79 2.63
N THR A 99 11.22 1.31 3.30
CA THR A 99 11.97 0.61 4.36
C THR A 99 11.71 1.27 5.71
N GLU A 100 11.67 0.47 6.78
CA GLU A 100 11.45 0.97 8.16
C GLU A 100 10.22 1.87 8.30
N LEU A 101 9.16 1.53 7.56
CA LEU A 101 7.97 2.38 7.47
C LEU A 101 7.22 2.49 8.80
N ASN A 102 6.92 3.72 9.20
CA ASN A 102 6.06 3.98 10.35
C ASN A 102 4.58 3.87 9.95
N LYS A 103 4.03 2.65 10.09
CA LYS A 103 2.63 2.35 9.75
C LYS A 103 1.62 3.22 10.48
N GLU A 104 1.86 3.56 11.74
CA GLU A 104 0.92 4.35 12.54
C GLU A 104 0.83 5.78 12.03
N GLU A 105 1.97 6.44 11.81
CA GLU A 105 2.00 7.82 11.30
C GLU A 105 1.52 7.91 9.84
N LEU A 106 1.83 6.92 9.00
CA LEU A 106 1.28 6.83 7.64
C LEU A 106 -0.25 6.67 7.67
N THR A 107 -0.76 5.72 8.46
CA THR A 107 -2.21 5.49 8.60
C THR A 107 -2.91 6.74 9.10
N LYS A 108 -2.34 7.40 10.12
CA LYS A 108 -2.86 8.65 10.67
C LYS A 108 -2.87 9.77 9.63
N THR A 109 -1.81 9.95 8.85
CA THR A 109 -1.73 10.98 7.81
C THR A 109 -2.87 10.84 6.79
N PHE A 110 -3.20 9.62 6.38
CA PHE A 110 -4.24 9.36 5.37
C PHE A 110 -5.65 9.11 5.95
N LYS A 111 -5.80 8.86 7.25
CA LYS A 111 -7.12 8.64 7.88
C LYS A 111 -7.60 9.75 8.82
N LYS A 112 -6.71 10.67 9.24
CA LYS A 112 -7.06 11.74 10.17
C LYS A 112 -8.13 12.65 9.57
N GLN A 113 -9.27 12.75 10.25
CA GLN A 113 -10.38 13.66 9.92
C GLN A 113 -10.13 15.06 10.50
#